data_AF-A0A937FAZ4-F1
#
_entry.id   AF-A0A937FAZ4-F1
#
_cell.length_a   1.000
_cell.length_b   1.000
_cell.length_c   1.000
_cell.angle_alpha   90.00
_cell.angle_beta   90.00
_cell.angle_gamma   90.00
#
_symmetry.space_group_name_H-M   'P 1'
#
loop_
_entity.id
_entity.type
_entity.pdbx_description
1 polymer ?
#
loop_
_entity_poly.entity_id
_entity_poly.type
_entity_poly.pdbx_seq_one_letter_code
_entity_poly.pdbx_strand_id
1 'polypeptide(L)'
;MRDVERGVNKNREDVKAKCPECGSMMADMGLDFESPKKNDLKSWEYVRNLYISGITFHSCGCTGPGYIPRDYEALVTYLKRMKNLYIDQRRFWQHREEPTNDREKQKDWHANKEYLCKVPSYLQTGTRKKRHVNIQKAVEYWTGKINDIDAKLEELSKSPIGKLSIL
;
A
#
# COMPACT_ATOMS: atom_id res chain seq x y z
N MET A 1 -33.23 -22.63 1.78
CA MET A 1 -32.26 -22.98 0.73
C MET A 1 -30.92 -23.22 1.39
N ARG A 2 -30.51 -24.48 1.49
CA ARG A 2 -29.11 -24.87 1.62
C ARG A 2 -28.50 -24.85 0.21
N ASP A 3 -27.20 -25.08 0.09
CA ASP A 3 -26.36 -25.06 -1.14
C ASP A 3 -25.70 -23.67 -1.33
N VAL A 4 -24.39 -23.46 -1.22
CA VAL A 4 -23.25 -24.28 -1.68
C VAL A 4 -22.01 -23.95 -0.81
N GLU A 5 -21.70 -24.77 0.20
CA GLU A 5 -20.35 -24.82 0.78
C GLU A 5 -19.47 -25.73 -0.11
N ARG A 6 -19.14 -25.27 -1.32
CA ARG A 6 -18.24 -26.00 -2.22
C ARG A 6 -16.80 -25.64 -1.89
N GLY A 7 -16.22 -26.39 -0.96
CA GLY A 7 -14.77 -26.66 -0.97
C GLY A 7 -13.86 -25.82 -0.09
N VAL A 8 -14.35 -25.19 0.99
CA VAL A 8 -13.44 -24.62 2.00
C VAL A 8 -12.94 -25.75 2.89
N ASN A 9 -11.82 -26.36 2.51
CA ASN A 9 -11.09 -27.27 3.36
C ASN A 9 -10.50 -26.47 4.53
N LYS A 10 -11.23 -26.42 5.65
CA LYS A 10 -10.89 -25.68 6.88
C LYS A 10 -9.61 -26.17 7.60
N ASN A 11 -8.89 -27.15 7.02
CA ASN A 11 -7.72 -27.82 7.60
C ASN A 11 -6.41 -27.62 6.81
N ARG A 12 -6.34 -26.70 5.84
CA ARG A 12 -5.02 -26.30 5.31
C ARG A 12 -4.46 -25.22 6.22
N GLU A 13 -3.58 -25.61 7.13
CA GLU A 13 -2.61 -24.64 7.66
C GLU A 13 -1.97 -23.94 6.45
N ASP A 14 -1.87 -22.61 6.46
CA ASP A 14 -1.15 -21.84 5.44
C ASP A 14 0.33 -22.22 5.50
N VAL A 15 0.67 -23.33 4.83
CA VAL A 15 2.04 -23.81 4.74
C VAL A 15 2.79 -22.79 3.89
N LYS A 16 3.57 -21.94 4.55
CA LYS A 16 4.45 -20.98 3.89
C LYS A 16 5.33 -21.73 2.87
N ALA A 17 5.22 -21.33 1.61
CA ALA A 17 5.96 -21.96 0.53
C ALA A 17 7.47 -21.74 0.71
N LYS A 18 8.25 -22.82 0.51
CA LYS A 18 9.71 -22.79 0.49
C LYS A 18 10.19 -22.89 -0.95
N CYS A 19 11.29 -22.22 -1.24
CA CYS A 19 11.98 -22.33 -2.52
C CYS A 19 12.43 -23.80 -2.72
N PRO A 20 12.09 -24.44 -3.85
CA PRO A 20 12.48 -25.82 -4.11
C PRO A 20 13.99 -26.00 -4.29
N GLU A 21 14.75 -24.93 -4.54
CA GLU A 21 16.21 -25.01 -4.75
C GLU A 21 17.01 -24.78 -3.47
N CYS A 22 16.65 -23.78 -2.67
CA CYS A 22 17.44 -23.37 -1.50
C CYS A 22 16.70 -23.52 -0.16
N GLY A 23 15.42 -23.89 -0.16
CA GLY A 23 14.61 -24.09 1.05
C GLY A 23 14.19 -22.80 1.78
N SER A 24 14.61 -21.62 1.31
CA SER A 24 14.22 -20.32 1.88
C SER A 24 12.73 -20.02 1.71
N MET A 25 12.15 -19.22 2.60
CA MET A 25 10.76 -18.78 2.48
C MET A 25 10.55 -17.94 1.21
N MET A 26 9.45 -18.21 0.50
CA MET A 26 9.07 -17.45 -0.68
C MET A 26 8.25 -16.21 -0.29
N ALA A 27 8.37 -15.17 -1.10
CA ALA A 27 7.53 -13.98 -1.01
C ALA A 27 6.09 -14.34 -1.40
N ASP A 28 5.12 -13.89 -0.61
CA ASP A 28 3.70 -13.97 -0.97
C ASP A 28 3.35 -12.81 -1.91
N MET A 29 3.06 -13.13 -3.16
CA MET A 29 2.67 -12.18 -4.20
C MET A 29 1.16 -12.13 -4.41
N GLY A 30 0.37 -12.96 -3.72
CA GLY A 30 -1.08 -13.03 -3.85
C GLY A 30 -1.62 -14.01 -4.89
N LEU A 31 -2.94 -14.20 -4.84
CA LEU A 31 -3.66 -15.25 -5.58
C LEU A 31 -3.72 -15.02 -7.08
N ASP A 32 -3.71 -13.75 -7.53
CA ASP A 32 -3.76 -13.41 -8.95
C ASP A 32 -2.36 -13.30 -9.58
N PHE A 33 -1.31 -13.66 -8.84
CA PHE A 33 0.06 -13.60 -9.33
C PHE A 33 0.36 -14.77 -10.28
N GLU A 34 0.66 -14.45 -11.53
CA GLU A 34 1.24 -15.39 -12.48
C GLU A 34 2.76 -15.27 -12.46
N SER A 35 3.45 -16.33 -12.06
CA SER A 35 4.91 -16.33 -11.96
C SER A 35 5.57 -16.32 -13.35
N PRO A 36 6.63 -15.52 -13.55
CA PRO A 36 7.45 -15.60 -14.76
C PRO A 36 8.06 -16.99 -14.97
N LYS A 37 8.50 -17.27 -16.21
CA LYS A 37 9.30 -18.47 -16.49
C LYS A 37 10.55 -18.48 -15.61
N LYS A 38 10.97 -19.65 -15.13
CA LYS A 38 12.12 -19.81 -14.21
C LYS A 38 13.39 -19.06 -14.67
N ASN A 39 13.71 -19.13 -15.97
CA ASN A 39 14.93 -18.55 -16.53
C ASN A 39 14.76 -17.09 -17.00
N ASP A 40 13.58 -16.49 -16.84
CA ASP A 40 13.34 -15.10 -17.21
C ASP A 40 13.77 -14.17 -16.07
N LEU A 41 15.09 -13.98 -15.96
CA LEU A 41 15.71 -13.20 -14.89
C LEU A 41 15.21 -11.75 -14.86
N LYS A 42 14.93 -11.15 -16.02
CA LYS A 42 14.45 -9.76 -16.11
C LYS A 42 13.05 -9.64 -15.50
N SER A 43 12.15 -10.56 -15.82
CA SER A 43 10.81 -10.58 -15.23
C SER A 43 10.85 -10.88 -13.73
N TRP A 44 11.71 -11.79 -13.27
CA TRP A 44 11.89 -12.06 -11.84
C TRP A 44 12.42 -10.85 -11.05
N GLU A 45 13.35 -10.11 -11.64
CA GLU A 45 13.86 -8.89 -11.02
C GLU A 45 12.80 -7.79 -10.97
N TYR A 46 11.95 -7.69 -12.01
CA TYR A 46 10.80 -6.80 -11.99
C TYR A 46 9.80 -7.16 -10.88
N VAL A 47 9.46 -8.44 -10.74
CA VAL A 47 8.61 -8.95 -9.66
C VAL A 47 9.20 -8.63 -8.29
N ARG A 48 10.52 -8.77 -8.10
CA ARG A 48 11.20 -8.37 -6.86
C ARG A 48 10.98 -6.86 -6.57
N ASN A 49 11.14 -6.00 -7.57
CA ASN A 49 10.96 -4.56 -7.39
C ASN A 49 9.50 -4.21 -7.02
N LEU A 50 8.51 -4.89 -7.61
CA LEU A 50 7.11 -4.76 -7.21
C LEU A 50 6.88 -5.18 -5.77
N TYR A 51 7.45 -6.32 -5.36
CA TYR A 51 7.35 -6.84 -3.99
C TYR A 51 7.94 -5.88 -2.95
N ILE A 52 9.17 -5.40 -3.16
CA ILE A 52 9.83 -4.39 -2.30
C ILE A 52 8.95 -3.15 -2.15
N SER A 53 8.31 -2.75 -3.25
CA SER A 53 7.42 -1.58 -3.28
C SER A 53 6.09 -1.82 -2.56
N GLY A 54 5.78 -3.06 -2.20
CA GLY A 54 4.52 -3.48 -1.59
C GLY A 54 3.37 -3.62 -2.57
N ILE A 55 3.67 -3.83 -3.86
CA ILE A 55 2.68 -4.11 -4.90
C ILE A 55 2.55 -5.63 -5.03
N THR A 56 1.39 -6.15 -4.64
CA THR A 56 1.03 -7.58 -4.67
C THR A 56 -0.39 -7.77 -5.19
N PHE A 57 -0.74 -9.00 -5.55
CA PHE A 57 -1.89 -9.37 -6.38
C PHE A 57 -2.93 -10.17 -5.56
N HIS A 58 -3.45 -9.58 -4.48
CA HIS A 58 -4.46 -10.21 -3.62
C HIS A 58 -5.89 -9.76 -3.96
N SER A 59 -6.24 -9.60 -5.23
CA SER A 59 -7.58 -9.08 -5.55
C SER A 59 -8.65 -10.14 -5.21
N CYS A 60 -9.81 -9.70 -4.74
CA CYS A 60 -10.98 -10.56 -4.55
C CYS A 60 -11.76 -10.78 -5.87
N GLY A 61 -11.17 -10.43 -7.02
CA GLY A 61 -11.80 -10.50 -8.35
C GLY A 61 -12.73 -9.33 -8.71
N CYS A 62 -13.06 -8.42 -7.79
CA CYS A 62 -14.02 -7.33 -8.07
C CYS A 62 -13.38 -6.02 -8.59
N THR A 63 -12.09 -5.81 -8.39
CA THR A 63 -11.45 -4.50 -8.65
C THR A 63 -10.10 -4.62 -9.37
N GLY A 64 -9.66 -5.85 -9.63
CA GLY A 64 -8.33 -6.14 -10.16
C GLY A 64 -7.20 -5.66 -9.23
N PRO A 65 -5.93 -5.81 -9.66
CA PRO A 65 -4.76 -5.41 -8.89
C PRO A 65 -4.54 -3.88 -8.82
N GLY A 66 -5.41 -3.08 -9.44
CA GLY A 66 -5.22 -1.64 -9.55
C GLY A 66 -4.12 -1.24 -10.55
N TYR A 67 -3.51 -0.07 -10.34
CA TYR A 67 -2.38 0.38 -11.18
C TYR A 67 -1.12 -0.42 -10.85
N ILE A 68 -0.59 -1.11 -11.86
CA ILE A 68 0.71 -1.78 -11.79
C ILE A 68 1.67 -0.97 -12.69
N PRO A 69 2.80 -0.49 -12.16
CA PRO A 69 3.86 0.10 -12.98
C PRO A 69 4.26 -0.85 -14.11
N ARG A 70 4.91 -0.35 -15.16
CA ARG A 70 5.35 -1.20 -16.29
C ARG A 70 6.86 -1.49 -16.27
N ASP A 71 7.60 -0.65 -15.57
CA ASP A 71 9.05 -0.67 -15.49
C ASP A 71 9.52 0.05 -14.22
N TYR A 72 10.83 0.11 -14.04
CA TYR A 72 11.47 0.72 -12.89
C TYR A 72 11.20 2.23 -12.78
N GLU A 73 11.24 2.97 -13.89
CA GLU A 73 11.05 4.42 -13.89
C GLU A 73 9.61 4.80 -13.52
N ALA A 74 8.64 4.06 -14.06
CA ALA A 74 7.24 4.18 -13.70
C ALA A 74 7.02 3.86 -12.21
N LEU A 75 7.71 2.85 -11.69
CA LEU A 75 7.64 2.47 -10.27
C LEU A 75 8.21 3.57 -9.36
N VAL A 76 9.39 4.10 -9.67
CA VAL A 76 9.99 5.21 -8.93
C VAL A 76 9.10 6.45 -8.98
N THR A 77 8.53 6.76 -10.14
CA THR A 77 7.59 7.87 -10.31
C THR A 77 6.33 7.70 -9.47
N TYR A 78 5.78 6.48 -9.46
CA TYR A 78 4.63 6.13 -8.63
C TYR A 78 4.94 6.32 -7.14
N LEU A 79 6.06 5.79 -6.65
CA LEU A 79 6.45 5.93 -5.25
C LEU A 79 6.68 7.40 -4.85
N LYS A 80 7.35 8.20 -5.71
CA LYS A 80 7.51 9.65 -5.47
C LYS A 80 6.17 10.38 -5.40
N ARG A 81 5.23 10.05 -6.28
CA ARG A 81 3.86 10.59 -6.23
C ARG A 81 3.17 10.23 -4.92
N MET A 82 3.26 8.97 -4.49
CA MET A 82 2.68 8.53 -3.21
C MET A 82 3.33 9.25 -2.02
N LYS A 83 4.66 9.43 -2.03
CA LYS A 83 5.38 10.21 -1.02
C LYS A 83 4.83 11.63 -0.92
N ASN A 84 4.66 12.32 -2.04
CA ASN A 84 4.12 13.68 -2.05
C ASN A 84 2.71 13.75 -1.47
N LEU A 85 1.83 12.80 -1.82
CA LEU A 85 0.50 12.70 -1.22
C LEU A 85 0.57 12.53 0.31
N TYR A 86 1.51 11.73 0.82
CA TYR A 86 1.69 11.57 2.27
C TYR A 86 2.29 12.80 2.94
N ILE A 87 3.17 13.53 2.26
CA ILE A 87 3.68 14.83 2.73
C ILE A 87 2.53 15.83 2.86
N ASP A 88 1.64 15.90 1.87
CA ASP A 88 0.49 16.80 1.91
C ASP A 88 -0.48 16.41 3.04
N GLN A 89 -0.72 15.11 3.24
CA GLN A 89 -1.47 14.63 4.40
C GLN A 89 -0.83 15.07 5.71
N ARG A 90 0.48 14.80 5.89
CA ARG A 90 1.20 15.18 7.11
C ARG A 90 1.09 16.68 7.36
N ARG A 91 1.29 17.50 6.33
CA ARG A 91 1.17 18.98 6.41
C ARG A 91 -0.22 19.41 6.81
N PHE A 92 -1.26 18.84 6.21
CA PHE A 92 -2.64 19.13 6.57
C PHE A 92 -2.89 18.86 8.06
N TRP A 93 -2.53 17.66 8.54
CA TRP A 93 -2.76 17.28 9.93
C TRP A 93 -1.91 18.10 10.93
N GLN A 94 -0.69 18.46 10.56
CA GLN A 94 0.20 19.26 11.41
C GLN A 94 -0.32 20.68 11.68
N HIS A 95 -1.07 21.27 10.73
CA HIS A 95 -1.59 22.63 10.84
C HIS A 95 -3.10 22.67 11.08
N ARG A 96 -3.71 21.51 11.39
CA ARG A 96 -5.16 21.43 11.50
C ARG A 96 -5.66 22.02 12.82
N GLU A 97 -6.65 22.88 12.70
CA GLU A 97 -7.49 23.31 13.81
C GLU A 97 -8.87 22.65 13.66
N GLU A 98 -9.35 21.98 14.71
CA GLU A 98 -10.65 21.30 14.65
C GLU A 98 -11.80 22.29 14.81
N PRO A 99 -12.78 22.28 13.88
CA PRO A 99 -13.95 23.15 14.01
C PRO A 99 -14.80 22.80 15.23
N THR A 100 -15.28 23.84 15.93
CA THR A 100 -15.99 23.65 17.21
C THR A 100 -17.49 23.42 17.01
N ASN A 101 -18.11 24.16 16.07
CA ASN A 101 -19.56 24.11 15.81
C ASN A 101 -19.91 23.33 14.53
N ASP A 102 -21.17 22.90 14.44
CA ASP A 102 -21.62 21.99 13.39
C ASP A 102 -21.60 22.64 11.98
N ARG A 103 -21.83 23.95 11.89
CA ARG A 103 -21.76 24.68 10.62
C ARG A 103 -20.34 24.69 10.06
N GLU A 104 -19.35 24.95 10.91
CA GLU A 104 -17.94 24.93 10.50
C GLU A 104 -17.47 23.51 10.21
N LYS A 105 -17.90 22.50 10.98
CA LYS A 105 -17.61 21.09 10.68
C LYS A 105 -18.12 20.68 9.30
N GLN A 106 -19.31 21.13 8.92
CA GLN A 106 -19.84 20.85 7.59
C GLN A 106 -19.00 21.53 6.49
N LYS A 107 -18.61 22.79 6.67
CA LYS A 107 -17.72 23.50 5.73
C LYS A 107 -16.35 22.81 5.60
N ASP A 108 -15.75 22.46 6.74
CA ASP A 108 -14.47 21.74 6.81
C ASP A 108 -14.57 20.38 6.09
N TRP A 109 -15.65 19.63 6.32
CA TRP A 109 -15.86 18.38 5.60
C TRP A 109 -15.87 18.57 4.09
N HIS A 110 -16.64 19.53 3.59
CA HIS A 110 -16.72 19.76 2.14
C HIS A 110 -15.39 20.20 1.54
N ALA A 111 -14.62 21.04 2.23
CA ALA A 111 -13.33 21.52 1.79
C ALA A 111 -12.23 20.44 1.86
N ASN A 112 -12.22 19.66 2.95
CA ASN A 112 -11.08 18.84 3.34
C ASN A 112 -11.35 17.33 3.29
N LYS A 113 -12.51 16.88 2.79
CA LYS A 113 -12.92 15.46 2.73
C LYS A 113 -11.81 14.50 2.28
N GLU A 114 -10.97 14.92 1.34
CA GLU A 114 -9.89 14.08 0.79
C GLU A 114 -8.81 13.75 1.83
N TYR A 115 -8.58 14.62 2.81
CA TYR A 115 -7.69 14.37 3.94
C TYR A 115 -8.40 13.61 5.05
N LEU A 116 -9.65 13.99 5.35
CA LEU A 116 -10.44 13.41 6.44
C LEU A 116 -10.75 11.93 6.22
N CYS A 117 -11.08 11.54 4.99
CA CYS A 117 -11.43 10.17 4.66
C CYS A 117 -10.23 9.22 4.59
N LYS A 118 -9.00 9.74 4.48
CA LYS A 118 -7.79 8.93 4.27
C LYS A 118 -7.08 8.53 5.56
N VAL A 119 -7.46 9.11 6.70
CA VAL A 119 -6.93 8.67 7.99
C VAL A 119 -7.48 7.30 8.36
N PRO A 120 -6.63 6.37 8.83
CA PRO A 120 -7.08 5.06 9.29
C PRO A 120 -8.15 5.12 10.37
N SER A 121 -9.13 4.22 10.28
CA SER A 121 -10.27 4.18 11.22
C SER A 121 -9.84 3.99 12.68
N TYR A 122 -8.75 3.26 12.95
CA TYR A 122 -8.24 3.04 14.32
C TYR A 122 -7.65 4.30 14.98
N LEU A 123 -7.35 5.35 14.20
CA LEU A 123 -6.96 6.66 14.71
C LEU A 123 -8.16 7.59 14.96
N GLN A 124 -9.36 7.14 14.57
CA GLN A 124 -10.61 7.87 14.72
C GLN A 124 -11.35 7.35 15.96
N THR A 125 -11.89 8.27 16.74
CA THR A 125 -12.71 7.97 17.92
C THR A 125 -14.10 8.58 17.75
N GLY A 126 -15.04 8.14 18.58
CA GLY A 126 -16.42 8.63 18.56
C GLY A 126 -17.32 7.94 17.53
N THR A 127 -18.49 8.52 17.30
CA THR A 127 -19.50 7.94 16.39
C THR A 127 -19.26 8.40 14.95
N ARG A 128 -19.92 7.76 13.97
CA ARG A 128 -19.86 8.20 12.56
C ARG A 128 -20.19 9.68 12.36
N LYS A 129 -21.08 10.26 13.18
CA LYS A 129 -21.48 11.68 13.12
C LYS A 129 -20.60 12.61 13.96
N LYS A 130 -19.84 12.08 14.93
CA LYS A 130 -18.97 12.83 15.84
C LYS A 130 -17.59 12.18 15.88
N ARG A 131 -16.95 12.06 14.71
CA ARG A 131 -15.59 11.51 14.62
C ARG A 131 -14.60 12.55 15.09
N HIS A 132 -13.70 12.14 15.95
CA HIS A 132 -12.55 12.91 16.38
C HIS A 132 -11.27 12.15 16.04
N VAL A 133 -10.26 12.85 15.55
CA VAL A 133 -8.98 12.25 15.17
C VAL A 133 -7.90 12.78 16.09
N ASN A 134 -7.12 11.87 16.68
CA ASN A 134 -5.93 12.30 17.40
C ASN A 134 -4.90 12.86 16.40
N ILE A 135 -4.75 14.19 16.38
CA ILE A 135 -3.89 14.91 15.42
C ILE A 135 -2.44 14.42 15.50
N GLN A 136 -1.90 14.29 16.71
CA GLN A 136 -0.52 13.85 16.93
C GLN A 136 -0.28 12.47 16.32
N LYS A 137 -1.16 11.50 16.60
CA LYS A 137 -1.07 10.16 16.02
C LYS A 137 -1.25 10.15 14.51
N ALA A 138 -2.07 11.04 13.96
CA ALA A 138 -2.22 11.18 12.51
C ALA A 138 -0.93 11.69 11.86
N VAL A 139 -0.27 12.70 12.45
CA VAL A 139 1.02 13.21 11.98
C VAL A 139 2.10 12.12 12.05
N GLU A 140 2.17 11.37 13.16
CA GLU A 140 3.09 10.25 13.32
C GLU A 140 2.85 9.16 12.27
N TYR A 141 1.58 8.79 12.03
CA TYR A 141 1.21 7.81 11.01
C TYR A 141 1.68 8.21 9.61
N TRP A 142 1.39 9.44 9.17
CA TRP A 142 1.80 9.91 7.85
C TRP A 142 3.32 10.07 7.74
N THR A 143 4.00 10.43 8.84
CA THR A 143 5.46 10.45 8.90
C THR A 143 6.05 9.05 8.69
N GLY A 144 5.49 8.04 9.37
CA GLY A 144 5.86 6.65 9.14
C GLY A 144 5.68 6.23 7.68
N LYS A 145 4.56 6.59 7.06
CA LYS A 145 4.32 6.30 5.63
C LYS A 145 5.30 6.98 4.68
N ILE A 146 5.78 8.18 5.00
CA ILE A 146 6.82 8.86 4.21
C ILE A 146 8.14 8.09 4.33
N ASN A 147 8.52 7.72 5.56
CA ASN A 147 9.74 6.96 5.82
C ASN A 147 9.71 5.58 5.15
N ASP A 148 8.57 4.89 5.15
CA ASP A 148 8.39 3.61 4.44
C ASP A 148 8.68 3.76 2.94
N ILE A 149 8.22 4.84 2.31
CA ILE A 149 8.47 5.09 0.89
C ILE A 149 9.94 5.44 0.65
N ASP A 150 10.57 6.19 1.56
CA ASP A 150 12.00 6.51 1.45
C ASP A 150 12.87 5.26 1.56
N ALA A 151 12.57 4.36 2.50
CA ALA A 151 13.25 3.08 2.62
C ALA A 151 13.10 2.23 1.35
N LYS A 152 11.89 2.18 0.77
CA LYS A 152 11.64 1.47 -0.50
C LYS A 152 12.44 2.05 -1.67
N LEU A 153 12.50 3.38 -1.79
CA LEU A 153 13.27 4.04 -2.82
C LEU A 153 14.78 3.78 -2.66
N GLU A 154 15.28 3.79 -1.43
CA GLU A 154 16.67 3.44 -1.13
C GLU A 154 16.98 1.98 -1.49
N GLU A 155 16.10 1.05 -1.13
CA GLU A 155 16.26 -0.36 -1.46
C GLU A 155 16.22 -0.60 -2.98
N LEU A 156 15.29 0.02 -3.69
CA LEU A 156 15.20 -0.05 -5.15
C LEU A 156 16.46 0.49 -5.85
N SER A 157 17.09 1.53 -5.31
CA SER A 157 18.34 2.08 -5.87
C SER A 157 19.52 1.10 -5.83
N LYS A 158 19.45 0.07 -4.97
CA LYS A 158 20.46 -0.99 -4.86
C LYS A 158 20.24 -2.11 -5.88
N SER A 159 19.09 -2.13 -6.55
CA SER A 159 18.68 -3.16 -7.52
C SER A 159 19.43 -3.00 -8.86
N PRO A 160 19.91 -4.09 -9.50
CA PRO A 160 20.68 -4.05 -10.74
C PRO A 160 19.98 -3.33 -11.92
N ILE A 161 18.66 -3.47 -12.08
CA ILE A 161 17.86 -2.73 -13.08
C ILE A 161 17.92 -1.22 -12.85
N GLY A 162 18.11 -0.75 -11.62
CA GLY A 162 18.29 0.68 -11.31
C GLY A 162 19.56 1.29 -11.91
N LYS A 163 20.50 0.48 -12.40
CA LYS A 163 21.72 0.91 -13.09
C LYS A 163 21.64 0.84 -14.62
N LEU A 164 20.60 0.21 -15.18
CA LEU A 164 20.46 -0.02 -16.62
C LEU A 164 19.78 1.14 -17.38
N SER A 165 19.44 2.24 -16.71
CA SER A 165 18.85 3.45 -17.32
C SER A 165 19.85 4.50 -17.81
N ILE A 166 21.15 4.18 -17.84
CA ILE A 166 22.17 5.11 -18.35
C ILE A 166 22.88 4.45 -19.54
N LEU A 167 22.22 4.48 -20.68
CA LEU A 167 22.85 4.54 -22.01
C LEU A 167 22.17 5.64 -22.81
#